data_AF-A0A7C3WDD8-F1
#
_entry.id   AF-A0A7C3WDD8-F1
#
_cell.length_a   1.000
_cell.length_b   1.000
_cell.length_c   1.000
_cell.angle_alpha   90.00
_cell.angle_beta   90.00
_cell.angle_gamma   90.00
#
_symmetry.space_group_name_H-M   'P 1'
#
loop_
_entity.id
_entity.type
_entity.pdbx_description
1 polymer ?
#
loop_
_entity_poly.entity_id
_entity_poly.type
_entity_poly.pdbx_seq_one_letter_code
_entity_poly.pdbx_strand_id
1 'polypeptide(L)'
;MMTKKDWFKVIVLILAPVNAWLCVLYYLHWQKRGRVEPSVAIYRFNTAVRVTHFAEKWGIKEGQRLVYPFPIGNTPSLFLGVSPPIGQGCPVLFLNISRITSEEVWRPALQEALAFSPPLHIVLLFDTRESSGEEFERDVKRLREMLNRFPSRRISAIAGDWIGTAFGGFLGGVLAFLCDGEGIVRAVQFYPDLKLSPSWEDEVKDWRPKLHQAVKRALEKFYGKPSGTQGR
;
A
#
# COMPACT_ATOMS: atom_id res chain seq x y z
N MET A 1 3.90 41.17 -50.93
CA MET A 1 4.41 39.78 -50.83
C MET A 1 5.52 39.76 -49.80
N MET A 2 5.36 39.04 -48.69
CA MET A 2 6.44 38.89 -47.69
C MET A 2 7.62 38.16 -48.33
N THR A 3 8.83 38.69 -48.18
CA THR A 3 10.01 38.05 -48.76
C THR A 3 10.44 36.84 -47.93
N LYS A 4 11.17 35.90 -48.53
CA LYS A 4 11.71 34.71 -47.81
C LYS A 4 12.51 35.08 -46.55
N LYS A 5 13.16 36.26 -46.53
CA LYS A 5 13.87 36.79 -45.36
C LYS A 5 12.93 37.20 -44.22
N ASP A 6 11.76 37.76 -44.53
CA ASP A 6 10.80 38.17 -43.49
C ASP A 6 10.14 36.95 -42.84
N TRP A 7 9.84 35.92 -43.63
CA TRP A 7 9.39 34.62 -43.11
C TRP A 7 10.41 33.96 -42.20
N PHE A 8 11.70 33.99 -42.57
CA PHE A 8 12.77 33.47 -41.72
C PHE A 8 12.86 34.22 -40.38
N LYS A 9 12.74 35.55 -40.39
CA LYS A 9 12.72 36.36 -39.16
C LYS A 9 11.57 35.98 -38.24
N VAL A 10 10.36 35.82 -38.78
CA VAL A 10 9.18 35.42 -38.00
C VAL A 10 9.35 34.02 -37.41
N ILE A 11 9.87 33.07 -38.20
CA ILE A 11 10.15 31.71 -37.74
C ILE A 11 11.15 31.73 -36.57
N VAL A 12 12.24 32.50 -36.68
CA VAL A 12 13.24 32.64 -35.61
C VAL A 12 12.65 33.34 -34.37
N LEU A 13 11.84 34.39 -34.57
CA LEU A 13 11.20 35.12 -33.46
C LEU A 13 10.21 34.27 -32.66
N ILE A 14 9.63 33.23 -33.28
CA ILE A 14 8.72 32.29 -32.61
C ILE A 14 9.50 31.12 -32.02
N LEU A 15 10.43 30.52 -32.78
CA LEU A 15 11.17 29.34 -32.33
C LEU A 15 12.15 29.64 -31.19
N ALA A 16 12.80 30.82 -31.18
CA ALA A 16 13.76 31.13 -30.13
C ALA A 16 13.12 31.23 -28.73
N PRO A 17 11.98 31.94 -28.53
CA PRO A 17 11.27 31.94 -27.26
C PRO A 17 10.71 30.55 -26.89
N VAL A 18 10.15 29.81 -27.85
CA VAL A 18 9.59 28.46 -27.59
C VAL A 18 10.70 27.52 -27.13
N ASN A 19 11.85 27.51 -27.80
CA ASN A 19 12.99 26.68 -27.41
C ASN A 19 13.56 27.12 -26.06
N ALA A 20 13.65 28.42 -25.78
CA ALA A 20 14.07 28.92 -24.48
C ALA A 20 13.12 28.45 -23.36
N TRP A 21 11.80 28.52 -23.58
CA TRP A 21 10.80 28.02 -22.63
C TRP A 21 10.89 26.51 -22.44
N LEU A 22 11.11 25.73 -23.50
CA LEU A 22 11.34 24.28 -23.40
C LEU A 22 12.59 23.97 -22.57
N CYS A 23 13.69 24.70 -22.76
CA CYS A 23 14.89 24.55 -21.93
C CYS A 23 14.63 24.88 -20.46
N VAL A 24 13.88 25.94 -20.16
CA VAL A 24 13.50 26.31 -18.79
C VAL A 24 12.61 25.24 -18.16
N LEU A 25 11.60 24.75 -18.88
CA LEU A 25 10.72 23.69 -18.40
C LEU A 25 11.48 22.37 -18.17
N TYR A 26 12.38 22.01 -19.08
CA TYR A 26 13.24 20.85 -18.94
C TYR A 26 14.15 20.98 -17.70
N TYR A 27 14.79 22.14 -17.52
CA TYR A 27 15.64 22.41 -16.36
C TYR A 27 14.85 22.36 -15.05
N LEU A 28 13.67 22.99 -14.99
CA LEU A 28 12.79 22.94 -13.82
C LEU A 28 12.31 21.52 -13.51
N HIS A 29 11.98 20.73 -14.54
CA HIS A 29 11.60 19.33 -14.39
C HIS A 29 12.77 18.49 -13.85
N TRP A 30 13.96 18.67 -14.41
CA TRP A 30 15.18 17.99 -13.95
C TRP A 30 15.53 18.37 -12.51
N GLN A 31 15.47 19.65 -12.16
CA GLN A 31 15.71 20.14 -10.80
C GLN A 31 14.68 19.62 -9.79
N LYS A 32 13.39 19.57 -10.17
CA LYS A 32 12.34 18.96 -9.34
C LYS A 32 12.62 17.47 -9.11
N ARG A 33 12.98 16.74 -10.16
CA ARG A 33 13.31 15.31 -10.06
C ARG A 33 14.52 15.06 -9.15
N GLY A 34 15.58 15.86 -9.31
CA GLY A 34 16.78 15.80 -8.46
C GLY A 34 16.55 16.15 -6.98
N ARG A 35 15.45 16.85 -6.63
CA ARG A 35 15.07 17.12 -5.23
C ARG A 35 14.13 16.05 -4.65
N VAL A 36 13.25 15.49 -5.48
CA VAL A 36 12.25 14.50 -5.04
C VAL A 36 12.90 13.13 -4.80
N GLU A 37 13.78 12.67 -5.67
CA GLU A 37 14.42 11.35 -5.53
C GLU A 37 15.19 11.17 -4.20
N PRO A 38 16.04 12.12 -3.75
CA PRO A 38 16.69 12.04 -2.44
C PRO A 38 15.69 12.06 -1.28
N SER A 39 14.62 12.86 -1.36
CA SER A 39 13.61 12.91 -0.31
C SER A 39 12.82 11.60 -0.18
N VAL A 40 12.54 10.93 -1.30
CA VAL A 40 11.89 9.62 -1.31
C VAL A 40 12.85 8.57 -0.76
N ALA A 41 14.12 8.58 -1.17
CA ALA A 41 15.12 7.65 -0.63
C ALA A 41 15.29 7.79 0.89
N ILE A 42 15.37 9.01 1.40
CA ILE A 42 15.43 9.30 2.84
C ILE A 42 14.16 8.83 3.55
N TYR A 43 12.99 9.10 2.97
CA TYR A 43 11.72 8.62 3.52
C TYR A 43 11.67 7.09 3.58
N ARG A 44 12.07 6.41 2.50
CA ARG A 44 12.16 4.94 2.43
C ARG A 44 13.07 4.39 3.53
N PHE A 45 14.26 4.95 3.69
CA PHE A 45 15.21 4.55 4.71
C PHE A 45 14.62 4.74 6.12
N ASN A 46 14.10 5.93 6.43
CA ASN A 46 13.50 6.23 7.73
C ASN A 46 12.29 5.34 8.04
N THR A 47 11.49 5.03 7.03
CA THR A 47 10.34 4.13 7.20
C THR A 47 10.79 2.70 7.40
N ALA A 48 11.80 2.21 6.67
CA ALA A 48 12.36 0.87 6.87
C ALA A 48 12.87 0.68 8.31
N VAL A 49 13.65 1.64 8.84
CA VAL A 49 14.15 1.58 10.22
C VAL A 49 13.00 1.46 11.24
N ARG A 50 11.94 2.28 11.07
CA ARG A 50 10.77 2.25 11.95
C ARG A 50 10.01 0.93 11.86
N VAL A 51 9.74 0.47 10.64
CA VAL A 51 9.02 -0.79 10.39
C VAL A 51 9.80 -1.97 10.95
N THR A 52 11.12 -2.03 10.77
CA THR A 52 11.96 -3.08 11.35
C THR A 52 11.89 -3.06 12.88
N HIS A 53 12.00 -1.89 13.50
CA HIS A 53 11.89 -1.76 14.96
C HIS A 53 10.55 -2.29 15.50
N PHE A 54 9.43 -1.91 14.89
CA PHE A 54 8.11 -2.38 15.32
C PHE A 54 7.85 -3.85 14.97
N ALA A 55 8.35 -4.32 13.82
CA ALA A 55 8.25 -5.73 13.43
C ALA A 55 8.96 -6.63 14.45
N GLU A 56 10.15 -6.26 14.89
CA GLU A 56 10.86 -6.99 15.95
C GLU A 56 10.12 -6.90 17.29
N LYS A 57 9.67 -5.70 17.68
CA LYS A 57 8.96 -5.48 18.94
C LYS A 57 7.65 -6.27 19.05
N TRP A 58 6.94 -6.48 17.93
CA TRP A 58 5.62 -7.12 17.92
C TRP A 58 5.64 -8.56 17.39
N GLY A 59 6.82 -9.13 17.13
CA GLY A 59 6.94 -10.49 16.64
C GLY A 59 6.46 -10.69 15.21
N ILE A 60 6.49 -9.64 14.37
CA ILE A 60 6.14 -9.69 12.95
C ILE A 60 7.37 -10.18 12.16
N LYS A 61 7.80 -11.39 12.48
CA LYS A 61 8.89 -12.10 11.81
C LYS A 61 8.53 -13.57 11.75
N GLU A 62 8.85 -14.20 10.63
CA GLU A 62 8.54 -15.62 10.43
C GLU A 62 9.14 -16.48 11.55
N GLY A 63 8.31 -17.39 12.07
CA GLY A 63 8.63 -18.25 13.21
C GLY A 63 8.41 -17.62 14.59
N GLN A 64 8.09 -16.33 14.69
CA GLN A 64 7.81 -15.68 15.96
C GLN A 64 6.31 -15.64 16.27
N ARG A 65 5.98 -15.66 17.57
CA ARG A 65 4.61 -15.47 18.03
C ARG A 65 4.25 -13.98 17.97
N LEU A 66 3.11 -13.68 17.35
CA LEU A 66 2.59 -12.32 17.28
C LEU A 66 2.24 -11.81 18.68
N VAL A 67 2.68 -10.59 19.00
CA VAL A 67 2.22 -9.86 20.18
C VAL A 67 0.90 -9.17 19.83
N TYR A 68 -0.23 -9.78 20.25
CA TYR A 68 -1.58 -9.28 19.99
C TYR A 68 -2.43 -9.31 21.27
N PRO A 69 -3.28 -8.29 21.56
CA PRO A 69 -3.47 -7.05 20.79
C PRO A 69 -2.20 -6.21 20.73
N PHE A 70 -2.02 -5.43 19.65
CA PHE A 70 -0.83 -4.61 19.49
C PHE A 70 -0.77 -3.59 20.65
N PRO A 71 0.38 -3.46 21.35
CA PRO A 71 0.52 -2.55 22.48
C PRO A 71 0.66 -1.10 21.97
N ILE A 72 -0.48 -0.47 21.72
CA ILE A 72 -0.60 0.86 21.14
C ILE A 72 -0.93 1.88 22.24
N GLY A 73 -0.05 2.04 23.23
CA GLY A 73 -0.11 3.11 24.26
C GLY A 73 -1.52 3.58 24.65
N ASN A 74 -1.75 4.89 24.59
CA ASN A 74 -3.06 5.54 24.80
C ASN A 74 -3.70 6.01 23.47
N THR A 75 -3.26 5.48 22.33
CA THR A 75 -3.69 6.00 21.03
C THR A 75 -5.02 5.36 20.61
N PRO A 76 -6.06 6.15 20.30
CA PRO A 76 -7.36 5.59 19.95
C PRO A 76 -7.26 4.82 18.63
N SER A 77 -7.53 3.51 18.68
CA SER A 77 -7.72 2.67 17.50
C SER A 77 -9.20 2.43 17.25
N LEU A 78 -9.67 2.67 16.03
CA LEU A 78 -11.01 2.30 15.62
C LEU A 78 -11.00 0.83 15.18
N PHE A 79 -11.81 0.00 15.85
CA PHE A 79 -12.03 -1.38 15.46
C PHE A 79 -13.40 -1.54 14.79
N LEU A 80 -13.44 -2.23 13.65
CA LEU A 80 -14.67 -2.50 12.88
C LEU A 80 -14.80 -4.00 12.61
N GLY A 81 -15.94 -4.59 12.99
CA GLY A 81 -16.25 -6.01 12.73
C GLY A 81 -16.01 -6.93 13.92
N VAL A 82 -15.65 -8.20 13.65
CA VAL A 82 -15.40 -9.23 14.68
C VAL A 82 -13.92 -9.28 15.05
N SER A 83 -13.61 -9.38 16.34
CA SER A 83 -12.25 -9.52 16.85
C SER A 83 -11.54 -10.71 16.19
N PRO A 84 -10.30 -10.55 15.69
CA PRO A 84 -9.60 -11.65 15.02
C PRO A 84 -9.26 -12.77 16.03
N PRO A 85 -9.44 -14.05 15.65
CA PRO A 85 -9.25 -15.21 16.50
C PRO A 85 -7.76 -15.62 16.63
N ILE A 86 -6.88 -14.68 16.98
CA ILE A 86 -5.43 -14.92 17.08
C ILE A 86 -5.14 -15.93 18.20
N GLY A 87 -4.45 -17.01 17.87
CA GLY A 87 -4.12 -18.07 18.83
C GLY A 87 -5.30 -18.97 19.21
N GLN A 88 -6.42 -18.90 18.49
CA GLN A 88 -7.65 -19.66 18.76
C GLN A 88 -7.92 -20.73 17.68
N GLY A 89 -6.87 -21.23 17.02
CA GLY A 89 -6.97 -22.30 16.02
C GLY A 89 -7.31 -21.85 14.60
N CYS A 90 -7.54 -20.55 14.37
CA CYS A 90 -7.86 -19.99 13.06
C CYS A 90 -6.69 -19.14 12.52
N PRO A 91 -6.27 -19.33 11.25
CA PRO A 91 -5.26 -18.48 10.65
C PRO A 91 -5.79 -17.07 10.41
N VAL A 92 -4.92 -16.07 10.53
CA VAL A 92 -5.27 -14.66 10.37
C VAL A 92 -4.30 -13.97 9.41
N LEU A 93 -4.84 -13.33 8.37
CA LEU A 93 -4.14 -12.46 7.44
C LEU A 93 -4.34 -11.01 7.84
N PHE A 94 -3.25 -10.31 8.13
CA PHE A 94 -3.27 -8.84 8.26
C PHE A 94 -2.87 -8.23 6.92
N LEU A 95 -3.68 -7.32 6.41
CA LEU A 95 -3.48 -6.66 5.12
C LEU A 95 -3.47 -5.14 5.30
N ASN A 96 -2.31 -4.54 5.06
CA ASN A 96 -2.12 -3.10 5.06
C ASN A 96 -2.70 -2.51 3.78
N ILE A 97 -3.75 -1.72 3.92
CA ILE A 97 -4.42 -1.02 2.83
C ILE A 97 -4.18 0.49 2.89
N SER A 98 -3.31 0.94 3.80
CA SER A 98 -3.01 2.35 4.04
C SER A 98 -2.62 3.06 2.74
N ARG A 99 -3.23 4.23 2.51
CA ARG A 99 -3.28 5.05 1.27
C ARG A 99 -4.28 4.63 0.18
N ILE A 100 -4.65 3.36 0.07
CA ILE A 100 -5.50 2.89 -1.02
C ILE A 100 -6.79 2.29 -0.44
N THR A 101 -7.76 3.11 -0.09
CA THR A 101 -9.10 2.64 0.33
C THR A 101 -10.04 2.50 -0.87
N SER A 102 -9.56 1.89 -1.94
CA SER A 102 -10.34 1.67 -3.15
C SER A 102 -10.70 0.20 -3.31
N GLU A 103 -12.00 -0.10 -3.30
CA GLU A 103 -12.50 -1.47 -3.41
C GLU A 103 -12.10 -2.14 -4.74
N GLU A 104 -12.05 -1.40 -5.84
CA GLU A 104 -11.62 -1.93 -7.15
C GLU A 104 -10.19 -2.49 -7.13
N VAL A 105 -9.32 -1.94 -6.28
CA VAL A 105 -7.94 -2.40 -6.13
C VAL A 105 -7.89 -3.68 -5.30
N TRP A 106 -8.64 -3.73 -4.19
CA TRP A 106 -8.53 -4.81 -3.21
C TRP A 106 -9.50 -5.97 -3.42
N ARG A 107 -10.62 -5.75 -4.13
CA ARG A 107 -11.64 -6.79 -4.36
C ARG A 107 -11.06 -8.12 -4.84
N PRO A 108 -10.17 -8.18 -5.85
CA PRO A 108 -9.61 -9.45 -6.32
C PRO A 108 -8.79 -10.16 -5.23
N ALA A 109 -7.96 -9.42 -4.51
CA ALA A 109 -7.10 -9.97 -3.46
C ALA A 109 -7.90 -10.50 -2.27
N LEU A 110 -8.95 -9.77 -1.86
CA LEU A 110 -9.84 -10.20 -0.77
C LEU A 110 -10.67 -11.43 -1.16
N GLN A 111 -11.23 -11.45 -2.38
CA GLN A 111 -11.98 -12.60 -2.88
C GLN A 111 -11.10 -13.84 -2.98
N GLU A 112 -9.87 -13.70 -3.48
CA GLU A 112 -8.93 -14.81 -3.53
C GLU A 112 -8.56 -15.30 -2.14
N ALA A 113 -8.21 -14.41 -1.21
CA ALA A 113 -7.86 -14.80 0.16
C ALA A 113 -9.00 -15.55 0.87
N LEU A 114 -10.25 -15.07 0.73
CA LEU A 114 -11.43 -15.70 1.31
C LEU A 114 -11.75 -17.07 0.69
N ALA A 115 -11.44 -17.25 -0.60
CA ALA A 115 -11.62 -18.49 -1.33
C ALA A 115 -10.48 -19.49 -1.10
N PHE A 116 -9.26 -19.02 -0.85
CA PHE A 116 -8.07 -19.86 -0.67
C PHE A 116 -8.21 -20.76 0.55
N SER A 117 -8.76 -20.24 1.65
CA SER A 117 -8.98 -21.01 2.87
C SER A 117 -10.25 -20.57 3.61
N PRO A 118 -11.25 -21.46 3.78
CA PRO A 118 -12.46 -21.18 4.54
C PRO A 118 -12.26 -20.70 6.00
N PRO A 119 -11.28 -21.20 6.78
CA PRO A 119 -11.06 -20.71 8.15
C PRO A 119 -10.26 -19.41 8.26
N LEU A 120 -9.72 -18.87 7.15
CA LEU A 120 -8.91 -17.64 7.20
C LEU A 120 -9.76 -16.43 7.59
N HIS A 121 -9.29 -15.72 8.62
CA HIS A 121 -9.79 -14.39 9.00
C HIS A 121 -8.88 -13.32 8.41
N ILE A 122 -9.44 -12.23 7.89
CA ILE A 122 -8.73 -11.12 7.27
C ILE A 122 -8.92 -9.87 8.13
N VAL A 123 -7.82 -9.22 8.48
CA VAL A 123 -7.80 -7.95 9.22
C VAL A 123 -7.21 -6.88 8.30
N LEU A 124 -8.01 -5.87 7.94
CA LEU A 124 -7.55 -4.73 7.18
C LEU A 124 -6.92 -3.70 8.12
N LEU A 125 -5.68 -3.29 7.83
CA LEU A 125 -4.96 -2.26 8.58
C LEU A 125 -5.02 -0.95 7.79
N PHE A 126 -5.56 0.10 8.40
CA PHE A 126 -5.78 1.40 7.77
C PHE A 126 -5.17 2.56 8.56
N ASP A 127 -4.14 3.19 8.00
CA ASP A 127 -3.53 4.39 8.57
C ASP A 127 -4.47 5.60 8.48
N THR A 128 -4.66 6.26 9.62
CA THR A 128 -5.51 7.46 9.74
C THR A 128 -4.69 8.72 9.95
N ARG A 129 -3.36 8.66 9.88
CA ARG A 129 -2.46 9.79 10.18
C ARG A 129 -2.63 10.96 9.22
N GLU A 130 -2.94 10.69 7.96
CA GLU A 130 -3.13 11.72 6.92
C GLU A 130 -4.56 12.27 6.90
N SER A 131 -5.53 11.56 7.48
CA SER A 131 -6.94 11.94 7.45
C SER A 131 -7.32 12.69 8.74
N SER A 132 -7.90 13.89 8.62
CA SER A 132 -8.40 14.65 9.78
C SER A 132 -9.79 15.25 9.52
N GLY A 133 -10.56 15.46 10.58
CA GLY A 133 -11.91 16.05 10.49
C GLY A 133 -12.82 15.30 9.50
N GLU A 134 -13.33 16.01 8.49
CA GLU A 134 -14.22 15.45 7.47
C GLU A 134 -13.57 14.36 6.60
N GLU A 135 -12.25 14.43 6.38
CA GLU A 135 -11.52 13.43 5.59
C GLU A 135 -11.47 12.09 6.31
N PHE A 136 -11.21 12.13 7.62
CA PHE A 136 -11.26 10.94 8.47
C PHE A 136 -12.64 10.26 8.43
N GLU A 137 -13.71 11.04 8.61
CA GLU A 137 -15.07 10.51 8.54
C GLU A 137 -15.40 9.90 7.18
N ARG A 138 -14.93 10.54 6.09
CA ARG A 138 -15.10 10.02 4.72
C ARG A 138 -14.37 8.70 4.52
N ASP A 139 -13.14 8.57 5.00
CA ASP A 139 -12.35 7.35 4.84
C ASP A 139 -12.87 6.21 5.72
N VAL A 140 -13.27 6.51 6.96
CA VAL A 140 -13.96 5.54 7.83
C VAL A 140 -15.27 5.07 7.19
N LYS A 141 -16.04 5.98 6.58
CA LYS A 141 -17.25 5.62 5.85
C LYS A 141 -16.94 4.70 4.67
N ARG A 142 -15.93 5.01 3.85
CA ARG A 142 -15.49 4.13 2.74
C ARG A 142 -15.04 2.76 3.23
N LEU A 143 -14.30 2.71 4.32
CA LEU A 143 -13.86 1.46 4.94
C LEU A 143 -15.06 0.61 5.41
N ARG A 144 -16.05 1.23 6.07
CA ARG A 144 -17.31 0.56 6.44
C ARG A 144 -18.09 0.07 5.23
N GLU A 145 -18.21 0.89 4.19
CA GLU A 145 -18.87 0.52 2.94
C GLU A 145 -18.18 -0.68 2.27
N MET A 146 -16.85 -0.69 2.24
CA MET A 146 -16.07 -1.80 1.72
C MET A 146 -16.33 -3.08 2.54
N LEU A 147 -16.30 -3.02 3.87
CA LEU A 147 -16.61 -4.16 4.74
C LEU A 147 -18.05 -4.68 4.52
N ASN A 148 -19.03 -3.78 4.37
CA ASN A 148 -20.42 -4.16 4.13
C ASN A 148 -20.64 -4.86 2.77
N ARG A 149 -19.83 -4.51 1.76
CA ARG A 149 -19.87 -5.16 0.42
C ARG A 149 -19.23 -6.55 0.43
N PHE A 150 -18.42 -6.88 1.44
CA PHE A 150 -17.93 -8.23 1.71
C PHE A 150 -18.55 -8.77 3.00
N PRO A 151 -19.86 -9.12 3.02
CA PRO A 151 -20.55 -9.56 4.23
C PRO A 151 -20.06 -10.95 4.66
N SER A 152 -18.90 -10.98 5.29
CA SER A 152 -18.25 -12.14 5.86
C SER A 152 -17.86 -11.81 7.28
N ARG A 153 -18.24 -12.66 8.23
CA ARG A 153 -17.79 -12.56 9.63
C ARG A 153 -16.27 -12.72 9.78
N ARG A 154 -15.59 -13.14 8.71
CA ARG A 154 -14.15 -13.38 8.63
C ARG A 154 -13.36 -12.17 8.14
N ILE A 155 -13.97 -10.99 8.05
CA ILE A 155 -13.26 -9.75 7.69
C ILE A 155 -13.54 -8.72 8.77
N SER A 156 -12.47 -8.11 9.28
CA SER A 156 -12.54 -6.96 10.17
C SER A 156 -11.50 -5.92 9.77
N ALA A 157 -11.56 -4.73 10.38
CA ALA A 157 -10.60 -3.68 10.15
C ALA A 157 -10.15 -3.03 11.45
N ILE A 158 -8.89 -2.61 11.48
CA ILE A 158 -8.25 -1.81 12.51
C ILE A 158 -7.76 -0.55 11.83
N ALA A 159 -8.20 0.61 12.32
CA ALA A 159 -7.77 1.92 11.84
C ALA A 159 -7.09 2.70 12.96
N GLY A 160 -5.98 3.37 12.64
CA GLY A 160 -5.22 4.18 13.59
C GLY A 160 -3.96 4.80 12.99
N ASP A 161 -3.53 5.92 13.56
CA ASP A 161 -2.38 6.74 13.12
C ASP A 161 -1.00 6.06 13.28
N TRP A 162 -0.95 5.07 14.17
CA TRP A 162 0.23 4.27 14.44
C TRP A 162 0.50 3.23 13.34
N ILE A 163 -0.51 2.90 12.52
CA ILE A 163 -0.40 1.86 11.49
C ILE A 163 0.67 2.23 10.46
N GLY A 164 0.66 3.46 9.94
CA GLY A 164 1.70 3.92 9.02
C GLY A 164 3.09 3.99 9.64
N THR A 165 3.17 4.20 10.96
CA THR A 165 4.46 4.23 11.68
C THR A 165 5.02 2.82 11.89
N ALA A 166 4.16 1.85 12.21
CA ALA A 166 4.59 0.51 12.59
C ALA A 166 4.71 -0.46 11.41
N PHE A 167 3.80 -0.36 10.43
CA PHE A 167 3.80 -1.22 9.25
C PHE A 167 4.30 -0.51 7.99
N GLY A 168 4.44 0.82 8.03
CA GLY A 168 4.80 1.60 6.85
C GLY A 168 3.64 1.66 5.85
N GLY A 169 3.99 1.89 4.58
CA GLY A 169 3.04 1.95 3.48
C GLY A 169 3.70 1.59 2.16
N PHE A 170 3.05 1.94 1.05
CA PHE A 170 3.50 1.56 -0.29
C PHE A 170 4.91 2.04 -0.68
N LEU A 171 5.45 3.09 -0.04
CA LEU A 171 6.82 3.55 -0.28
C LEU A 171 7.87 2.65 0.38
N GLY A 172 7.49 1.83 1.36
CA GLY A 172 8.38 0.96 2.11
C GLY A 172 7.68 0.52 3.37
N GLY A 173 7.27 -0.74 3.43
CA GLY A 173 6.47 -1.25 4.54
C GLY A 173 6.00 -2.68 4.32
N VAL A 174 5.41 -3.25 5.37
CA VAL A 174 4.74 -4.55 5.33
C VAL A 174 3.37 -4.36 4.69
N LEU A 175 3.15 -5.07 3.58
CA LEU A 175 1.86 -5.15 2.91
C LEU A 175 0.97 -6.16 3.62
N ALA A 176 1.49 -7.37 3.86
CA ALA A 176 0.70 -8.44 4.44
C ALA A 176 1.54 -9.34 5.34
N PHE A 177 0.94 -9.89 6.37
CA PHE A 177 1.53 -11.00 7.12
C PHE A 177 0.46 -11.96 7.60
N LEU A 178 0.81 -13.24 7.68
CA LEU A 178 -0.10 -14.32 8.09
C LEU A 178 0.37 -14.99 9.36
N CYS A 179 -0.56 -15.17 10.28
CA CYS A 179 -0.40 -15.95 11.49
C CYS A 179 -1.18 -17.27 11.36
N ASP A 180 -0.63 -18.34 11.90
CA ASP A 180 -1.35 -19.61 12.03
C ASP A 180 -2.31 -19.61 13.22
N GLY A 181 -2.97 -20.76 13.46
CA GLY A 181 -3.94 -20.92 14.54
C GLY A 181 -3.34 -20.77 15.95
N GLU A 182 -2.02 -20.84 16.11
CA GLU A 182 -1.31 -20.61 17.39
C GLU A 182 -0.89 -19.14 17.56
N GLY A 183 -1.07 -18.33 16.51
CA GLY A 183 -0.61 -16.95 16.44
C GLY A 183 0.86 -16.81 16.06
N ILE A 184 1.47 -17.84 15.46
CA ILE A 184 2.84 -17.78 14.95
C ILE A 184 2.83 -17.21 13.53
N VAL A 185 3.67 -16.21 13.28
CA VAL A 185 3.82 -15.60 11.96
C VAL A 185 4.52 -16.60 11.04
N ARG A 186 3.90 -16.93 9.90
CA ARG A 186 4.44 -17.90 8.92
C ARG A 186 4.80 -17.29 7.58
N ALA A 187 4.21 -16.14 7.24
CA ALA A 187 4.53 -15.43 6.03
C ALA A 187 4.50 -13.92 6.29
N VAL A 188 5.52 -13.21 5.80
CA VAL A 188 5.56 -11.74 5.75
C VAL A 188 5.83 -11.32 4.31
N GLN A 189 5.04 -10.36 3.82
CA GLN A 189 5.13 -9.82 2.48
C GLN A 189 5.19 -8.30 2.55
N PHE A 190 6.23 -7.72 1.94
CA PHE A 190 6.40 -6.27 1.82
C PHE A 190 5.64 -5.74 0.61
N TYR A 191 5.37 -4.43 0.61
CA TYR A 191 4.80 -3.75 -0.55
C TYR A 191 5.69 -3.93 -1.78
N PRO A 192 5.12 -4.29 -2.94
CA PRO A 192 5.85 -4.26 -4.20
C PRO A 192 6.11 -2.81 -4.62
N ASP A 193 7.07 -2.59 -5.51
CA ASP A 193 7.28 -1.27 -6.10
C ASP A 193 6.07 -0.89 -6.96
N LEU A 194 5.28 0.06 -6.45
CA LEU A 194 4.10 0.60 -7.08
C LEU A 194 4.42 1.87 -7.85
N LYS A 195 3.88 1.99 -9.07
CA LYS A 195 4.04 3.17 -9.91
C LYS A 195 3.28 4.35 -9.30
N LEU A 196 3.91 5.51 -9.26
CA LEU A 196 3.25 6.78 -9.01
C LEU A 196 2.91 7.44 -10.35
N SER A 197 1.64 7.78 -10.57
CA SER A 197 1.15 8.42 -11.79
C SER A 197 0.20 9.56 -11.46
N PRO A 198 0.18 10.66 -12.25
CA PRO A 198 -0.87 11.66 -12.12
C PRO A 198 -2.26 11.16 -12.54
N SER A 199 -2.36 9.98 -13.16
CA SER A 199 -3.62 9.34 -13.57
C SER A 199 -3.96 8.18 -12.65
N TRP A 200 -5.13 8.25 -12.01
CA TRP A 200 -5.66 7.17 -11.17
C TRP A 200 -5.81 5.85 -11.92
N GLU A 201 -6.28 5.89 -13.17
CA GLU A 201 -6.47 4.68 -13.99
C GLU A 201 -5.14 3.96 -14.25
N ASP A 202 -4.06 4.72 -14.47
CA ASP A 202 -2.72 4.16 -14.64
C ASP A 202 -2.17 3.54 -13.36
N GLU A 203 -2.45 4.16 -12.21
CA GLU A 203 -2.09 3.61 -10.90
C GLU A 203 -2.84 2.31 -10.63
N VAL A 204 -4.18 2.29 -10.78
CA VAL A 204 -4.99 1.08 -10.58
C VAL A 204 -4.55 -0.06 -11.49
N LYS A 205 -4.23 0.23 -12.75
CA LYS A 205 -3.74 -0.78 -13.71
C LYS A 205 -2.41 -1.41 -13.29
N ASP A 206 -1.51 -0.63 -12.66
CA ASP A 206 -0.25 -1.14 -12.12
C ASP A 206 -0.45 -1.85 -10.77
N TRP A 207 -1.24 -1.25 -9.88
CA TRP A 207 -1.35 -1.67 -8.49
C TRP A 207 -2.15 -2.95 -8.32
N ARG A 208 -3.32 -3.04 -8.97
CA ARG A 208 -4.23 -4.18 -8.84
C ARG A 208 -3.53 -5.52 -9.05
N PRO A 209 -2.82 -5.78 -10.17
CA PRO A 209 -2.17 -7.07 -10.38
C PRO A 209 -1.01 -7.33 -9.40
N LYS A 210 -0.22 -6.29 -9.04
CA LYS A 210 0.92 -6.44 -8.14
C LYS A 210 0.49 -6.75 -6.71
N LEU A 211 -0.49 -6.03 -6.19
CA LEU A 211 -1.03 -6.23 -4.84
C LEU A 211 -1.71 -7.59 -4.73
N HIS A 212 -2.51 -7.95 -5.73
CA HIS A 212 -3.12 -9.27 -5.81
C HIS A 212 -2.07 -10.38 -5.83
N GLN A 213 -1.05 -10.29 -6.69
CA GLN A 213 0.02 -11.29 -6.75
C GLN A 213 0.80 -11.38 -5.44
N ALA A 214 1.04 -10.26 -4.75
CA ALA A 214 1.72 -10.26 -3.46
C ALA A 214 0.89 -10.97 -2.37
N VAL A 215 -0.42 -10.72 -2.30
CA VAL A 215 -1.31 -11.45 -1.38
C VAL A 215 -1.34 -12.94 -1.71
N LYS A 216 -1.42 -13.30 -3.00
CA LYS A 216 -1.36 -14.68 -3.46
C LYS A 216 -0.08 -15.39 -3.02
N ARG A 217 1.09 -14.76 -3.22
CA ARG A 217 2.38 -15.31 -2.77
C ARG A 217 2.43 -15.53 -1.26
N ALA A 218 1.85 -14.61 -0.48
CA ALA A 218 1.79 -14.76 0.98
C ALA A 218 0.93 -15.97 1.38
N LEU A 219 -0.21 -16.18 0.72
CA LEU A 219 -1.07 -17.35 0.93
C LEU A 219 -0.39 -18.66 0.49
N GLU A 220 0.24 -18.67 -0.69
CA GLU A 220 0.99 -19.83 -1.20
C GLU A 220 2.13 -20.22 -0.25
N LYS A 221 2.89 -19.23 0.23
CA LYS A 221 3.96 -19.43 1.22
C LYS A 221 3.42 -20.00 2.53
N PHE A 222 2.27 -19.51 3.00
CA PHE A 222 1.65 -19.97 4.25
C PHE A 222 1.14 -21.41 4.16
N TYR A 223 0.44 -21.77 3.08
CA TYR A 223 -0.22 -23.07 2.92
C TYR A 223 0.63 -24.12 2.19
N GLY A 224 1.85 -23.77 1.76
CA GLY A 224 2.80 -24.70 1.13
C GLY A 224 2.42 -25.16 -0.27
N LYS A 225 1.56 -24.43 -1.00
CA LYS A 225 1.23 -24.73 -2.41
C LYS A 225 2.16 -23.96 -3.35
N PRO A 226 2.77 -24.61 -4.35
CA PRO A 226 3.76 -23.96 -5.21
C PRO A 226 3.14 -22.90 -6.12
N SER A 227 3.81 -21.75 -6.16
CA SER A 227 3.75 -20.77 -7.24
C SER A 227 4.16 -21.44 -8.56
N GLY A 228 3.28 -21.36 -9.56
CA GLY A 228 3.53 -21.84 -10.91
C GLY A 228 4.87 -21.36 -11.45
N THR A 229 5.54 -22.27 -12.16
CA THR A 229 6.76 -22.13 -12.94
C THR A 229 7.01 -20.69 -13.43
N GLN A 230 7.94 -19.99 -12.79
CA GLN A 230 8.67 -18.92 -13.48
C GLN A 230 9.56 -19.59 -14.50
N GLY A 231 9.19 -19.45 -15.77
CA GLY A 231 10.00 -19.87 -16.91
C GLY A 231 11.39 -19.26 -16.84
N ARG A 232 12.38 -20.10 -17.15
CA ARG A 232 13.71 -19.72 -17.60
C ARG A 232 13.65 -18.76 -18.78
#